data_AF-A0A2H5UXV9-F1
#
_entry.id   AF-A0A2H5UXV9-F1
#
_cell.length_a   1.000
_cell.length_b   1.000
_cell.length_c   1.000
_cell.angle_alpha   90.00
_cell.angle_beta   90.00
_cell.angle_gamma   90.00
#
_symmetry.space_group_name_H-M   'P 1'
#
loop_
_entity.id
_entity.type
_entity.pdbx_description
1 polymer ?
#
loop_
_entity_poly.entity_id
_entity_poly.type
_entity_poly.pdbx_seq_one_letter_code
_entity_poly.pdbx_strand_id
1 'polypeptide(L)'
;MGQESRLFPLEARLGTVLGLIELVVAYGGRADLAQIARELRATLDDILPASEAAEQLGLIKIEDGEGVVTPLGLRISRSLAKGKKKLLKEQLPNLEPFATAIRLSKEKAEGFTAEDVASELSQKIQHHSYIENLESLHELLVDWLLYTELLSYDGDTRQFKPKSRRYQQSSSLE
;
A
#
# COMPACT_ATOMS: atom_id res chain seq x y z
N MET A 1 20.61 10.55 -11.34
CA MET A 1 20.00 10.91 -10.04
C MET A 1 19.50 9.62 -9.45
N GLY A 2 20.16 9.12 -8.40
CA GLY A 2 19.66 7.95 -7.69
C GLY A 2 18.31 8.34 -7.11
N GLN A 3 17.24 7.69 -7.57
CA GLN A 3 15.98 7.74 -6.84
C GLN A 3 16.31 7.08 -5.51
N GLU A 4 16.46 7.85 -4.44
CA GLU A 4 16.36 7.31 -3.09
C GLU A 4 15.08 6.47 -3.09
N SER A 5 15.18 5.19 -2.75
CA SER A 5 13.99 4.34 -2.59
C SER A 5 13.13 4.98 -1.51
N ARG A 6 12.15 5.79 -1.92
CA ARG A 6 11.21 6.40 -1.00
C ARG A 6 10.41 5.26 -0.38
N LEU A 7 10.57 5.13 0.92
CA LEU A 7 9.87 4.17 1.74
C LEU A 7 8.38 4.52 1.74
N PHE A 8 7.53 3.50 1.61
CA PHE A 8 6.09 3.70 1.74
C PHE A 8 5.77 4.19 3.16
N PRO A 9 4.97 5.26 3.33
CA PRO A 9 4.68 5.81 4.64
C PRO A 9 3.97 4.77 5.52
N LEU A 10 4.50 4.54 6.72
CA LEU A 10 3.99 3.52 7.64
C LEU A 10 2.52 3.73 8.01
N GLU A 11 2.12 4.99 8.10
CA GLU A 11 0.80 5.41 8.57
C GLU A 11 -0.22 5.52 7.41
N ALA A 12 0.21 5.25 6.18
CA ALA A 12 -0.66 5.29 5.01
C ALA A 12 -1.59 4.07 4.96
N ARG A 13 -2.74 4.18 5.63
CA ARG A 13 -3.82 3.20 5.55
C ARG A 13 -4.51 3.24 4.18
N LEU A 14 -4.81 2.07 3.63
CA LEU A 14 -5.39 1.89 2.30
C LEU A 14 -6.68 2.70 2.12
N GLY A 15 -7.58 2.62 3.11
CA GLY A 15 -8.85 3.34 3.08
C GLY A 15 -8.67 4.85 2.95
N THR A 16 -7.72 5.42 3.72
CA THR A 16 -7.40 6.85 3.69
C THR A 16 -6.84 7.26 2.34
N VAL A 17 -5.93 6.47 1.76
CA VAL A 17 -5.39 6.72 0.42
C VAL A 17 -6.51 6.71 -0.63
N LEU A 18 -7.35 5.67 -0.64
CA LEU A 18 -8.45 5.58 -1.60
C LEU A 18 -9.46 6.72 -1.45
N GLY A 19 -9.81 7.09 -0.22
CA GLY A 19 -10.69 8.22 0.06
C GLY A 19 -10.10 9.55 -0.40
N LEU A 20 -8.81 9.79 -0.19
CA LEU A 20 -8.11 10.97 -0.70
C LEU A 20 -8.20 11.06 -2.22
N ILE A 21 -7.95 9.95 -2.93
CA ILE A 21 -8.07 9.91 -4.40
C ILE A 21 -9.50 10.22 -4.85
N GLU A 22 -10.51 9.69 -4.16
CA GLU A 22 -11.91 9.96 -4.46
C GLU A 22 -12.25 11.45 -4.31
N LEU A 23 -11.75 12.12 -3.26
CA LEU A 23 -11.94 13.55 -3.05
C LEU A 23 -11.25 14.40 -4.12
N VAL A 24 -9.98 14.11 -4.45
CA VAL A 24 -9.26 14.83 -5.51
C VAL A 24 -10.01 14.71 -6.85
N VAL A 25 -10.54 13.52 -7.18
CA VAL A 25 -11.34 13.32 -8.39
C VAL A 25 -12.68 14.07 -8.31
N ALA A 26 -13.35 14.06 -7.16
CA ALA A 26 -14.60 14.80 -6.96
C ALA A 26 -14.42 16.31 -7.13
N TYR A 27 -13.25 16.85 -6.78
CA TYR A 27 -12.87 18.25 -7.00
C TYR A 27 -12.37 18.56 -8.42
N GLY A 28 -12.65 17.70 -9.40
CA GLY A 28 -12.29 17.94 -10.79
C GLY A 28 -10.88 17.49 -11.16
N GLY A 29 -10.22 16.72 -10.29
CA GLY A 29 -8.92 16.11 -10.56
C GLY A 29 -7.70 16.95 -10.14
N ARG A 30 -7.91 18.11 -9.52
CA ARG A 30 -6.88 18.94 -8.89
C ARG A 30 -7.46 19.57 -7.62
N ALA A 31 -6.80 19.40 -6.49
CA ALA A 31 -7.29 19.93 -5.21
C ALA A 31 -6.15 20.27 -4.25
N ASP A 32 -6.31 21.37 -3.51
CA ASP A 32 -5.46 21.75 -2.38
C ASP A 32 -5.62 20.72 -1.24
N LEU A 33 -4.51 20.08 -0.87
CA LEU A 33 -4.50 19.05 0.18
C LEU A 33 -4.82 19.64 1.56
N ALA A 34 -4.32 20.85 1.87
CA ALA A 34 -4.64 21.53 3.12
C ALA A 34 -6.13 21.90 3.19
N GLN A 35 -6.77 22.19 2.06
CA GLN A 35 -8.23 22.34 2.01
C GLN A 35 -8.95 21.03 2.31
N ILE A 36 -8.54 19.93 1.68
CA ILE A 36 -9.11 18.59 1.96
C ILE A 36 -8.99 18.25 3.45
N ALA A 37 -7.83 18.47 4.07
CA ALA A 37 -7.62 18.23 5.50
C ALA A 37 -8.64 19.01 6.36
N ARG A 38 -8.81 20.32 6.09
CA ARG A 38 -9.76 21.17 6.81
C ARG A 38 -11.20 20.67 6.70
N GLU A 39 -11.61 20.23 5.50
CA GLU A 39 -12.96 19.71 5.26
C GLU A 39 -13.21 18.38 5.98
N LEU A 40 -12.18 17.53 6.07
CA LEU A 40 -12.20 16.29 6.85
C LEU A 40 -12.11 16.53 8.36
N ARG A 41 -11.99 17.78 8.81
CA ARG A 41 -11.69 18.15 10.20
C ARG A 41 -10.43 17.45 10.74
N ALA A 42 -9.47 17.20 9.85
CA ALA A 42 -8.17 16.65 10.14
C ALA A 42 -7.10 17.74 10.06
N THR A 43 -5.91 17.44 10.57
CA THR A 43 -4.72 18.28 10.32
C THR A 43 -4.09 17.92 8.99
N LEU A 44 -3.21 18.80 8.47
CA LEU A 44 -2.45 18.49 7.27
C LEU A 44 -1.56 17.26 7.49
N ASP A 45 -0.92 17.16 8.66
CA ASP A 45 -0.06 16.04 9.02
C ASP A 45 -0.79 14.69 9.01
N ASP A 46 -2.08 14.67 9.35
CA ASP A 46 -2.90 13.45 9.30
C ASP A 46 -3.12 12.92 7.88
N ILE A 47 -3.11 13.79 6.86
CA ILE A 47 -3.34 13.40 5.47
C ILE A 47 -2.04 13.24 4.67
N LEU A 48 -0.93 13.81 5.15
CA LEU A 48 0.37 13.77 4.47
C LEU A 48 0.78 12.33 4.14
N PRO A 49 0.75 11.35 5.06
CA PRO A 49 1.09 9.96 4.75
C PRO A 49 0.25 9.38 3.60
N ALA A 50 -1.05 9.69 3.56
CA ALA A 50 -1.93 9.21 2.50
C ALA A 50 -1.61 9.89 1.15
N SER A 51 -1.26 11.17 1.16
CA SER A 51 -0.87 11.91 -0.04
C SER A 51 0.46 11.43 -0.62
N GLU A 52 1.45 11.18 0.23
CA GLU A 52 2.75 10.64 -0.14
C GLU A 52 2.61 9.23 -0.72
N ALA A 53 1.83 8.37 -0.06
CA ALA A 53 1.52 7.04 -0.57
C ALA A 53 0.81 7.08 -1.92
N ALA A 54 -0.17 7.99 -2.08
CA ALA A 54 -0.85 8.20 -3.35
C ALA A 54 0.11 8.65 -4.48
N GLU A 55 1.07 9.51 -4.18
CA GLU A 55 2.12 9.91 -5.13
C GLU A 55 3.04 8.73 -5.48
N GLN A 56 3.52 8.00 -4.48
CA GLN A 56 4.41 6.83 -4.69
C GLN A 56 3.75 5.72 -5.51
N LEU A 57 2.43 5.52 -5.35
CA LEU A 57 1.63 4.60 -6.17
C LEU A 57 1.34 5.14 -7.58
N GLY A 58 1.76 6.37 -7.89
CA GLY A 58 1.51 7.05 -9.15
C GLY A 58 0.04 7.42 -9.38
N LEU A 59 -0.75 7.58 -8.31
CA LEU A 59 -2.18 7.91 -8.38
C LEU A 59 -2.42 9.41 -8.50
N ILE A 60 -1.56 10.20 -7.85
CA ILE A 60 -1.51 11.65 -7.98
C ILE A 60 -0.07 12.10 -8.28
N LYS A 61 0.06 13.36 -8.67
CA LYS A 61 1.29 14.15 -8.52
C LYS A 61 1.02 15.25 -7.52
N ILE A 62 2.00 15.60 -6.69
CA ILE A 62 1.88 16.75 -5.80
C ILE A 62 2.61 17.94 -6.43
N GLU A 63 1.88 19.03 -6.68
CA GLU A 63 2.38 20.26 -7.27
C GLU A 63 1.95 21.44 -6.39
N ASP A 64 2.91 22.15 -5.78
CA ASP A 64 2.65 23.32 -4.94
C ASP A 64 1.60 23.10 -3.83
N GLY A 65 1.58 21.90 -3.24
CA GLY A 65 0.63 21.51 -2.20
C GLY A 65 -0.72 21.02 -2.71
N GLU A 66 -0.93 20.99 -4.03
CA GLU A 66 -2.13 20.43 -4.67
C GLU A 66 -1.88 19.00 -5.14
N GLY A 67 -2.86 18.12 -4.89
CA GLY A 67 -2.91 16.79 -5.49
C GLY A 67 -3.54 16.85 -6.88
N VAL A 68 -2.80 16.46 -7.91
CA VAL A 68 -3.25 16.37 -9.30
C VAL A 68 -3.41 14.90 -9.68
N VAL A 69 -4.63 14.48 -10.01
CA VAL A 69 -4.89 13.07 -10.33
C VAL A 69 -4.21 12.63 -11.63
N THR A 70 -3.60 11.45 -11.60
CA THR A 70 -3.04 10.81 -12.81
C THR A 70 -4.10 9.97 -13.54
N PRO A 71 -3.83 9.51 -14.78
CA PRO A 71 -4.71 8.53 -15.42
C PRO A 71 -4.89 7.25 -14.60
N LEU A 72 -3.88 6.82 -13.84
CA LEU A 72 -3.99 5.65 -12.96
C LEU A 72 -4.89 5.94 -11.76
N GLY A 73 -4.71 7.09 -11.09
CA GLY A 73 -5.57 7.50 -9.98
C GLY A 73 -7.04 7.61 -10.38
N LEU A 74 -7.31 8.18 -11.56
CA LEU A 74 -8.66 8.27 -12.10
C LEU A 74 -9.27 6.88 -12.35
N ARG A 75 -8.48 5.94 -12.90
CA ARG A 75 -8.94 4.55 -13.07
C ARG A 75 -9.21 3.86 -11.74
N ILE A 76 -8.37 4.07 -10.72
CA ILE A 76 -8.62 3.52 -9.36
C ILE A 76 -9.93 4.07 -8.80
N SER A 77 -10.10 5.40 -8.79
CA SER A 77 -11.31 6.05 -8.26
C SER A 77 -12.59 5.48 -8.88
N ARG A 78 -12.61 5.32 -10.21
CA ARG A 78 -13.77 4.84 -10.97
C ARG A 78 -13.96 3.32 -10.92
N SER A 79 -12.99 2.57 -10.41
CA SER A 79 -13.06 1.11 -10.37
C SER A 79 -13.88 0.61 -9.19
N LEU A 80 -14.62 -0.48 -9.40
CA LEU A 80 -15.14 -1.29 -8.29
C LEU A 80 -14.01 -2.00 -7.55
N ALA A 81 -14.30 -2.58 -6.38
CA ALA A 81 -13.31 -3.22 -5.50
C ALA A 81 -12.36 -4.19 -6.22
N LYS A 82 -12.88 -5.04 -7.13
CA LYS A 82 -12.06 -5.98 -7.91
C LYS A 82 -11.06 -5.27 -8.85
N GLY A 83 -11.46 -4.15 -9.44
CA GLY A 83 -10.59 -3.34 -10.31
C GLY A 83 -9.52 -2.60 -9.52
N LYS A 84 -9.89 -1.96 -8.40
CA LYS A 84 -8.95 -1.31 -7.47
C LYS A 84 -7.88 -2.29 -7.01
N LYS A 85 -8.30 -3.49 -6.58
CA LYS A 85 -7.42 -4.60 -6.20
C LYS A 85 -6.40 -4.95 -7.28
N LYS A 86 -6.85 -5.14 -8.52
CA LYS A 86 -5.97 -5.47 -9.65
C LYS A 86 -4.92 -4.38 -9.90
N LEU A 87 -5.36 -3.13 -9.95
CA LEU A 87 -4.48 -1.99 -10.21
C LEU A 87 -3.41 -1.82 -9.11
N LEU A 88 -3.81 -1.90 -7.84
CA LEU A 88 -2.86 -1.81 -6.72
C LEU A 88 -1.88 -2.99 -6.70
N LYS A 89 -2.35 -4.21 -7.03
CA LYS A 89 -1.50 -5.40 -7.13
C LYS A 89 -0.37 -5.25 -8.15
N GLU A 90 -0.56 -4.43 -9.17
CA GLU A 90 0.48 -4.12 -10.17
C GLU A 90 1.48 -3.08 -9.65
N GLN A 91 1.11 -2.21 -8.71
CA GLN A 91 1.97 -1.15 -8.18
C GLN A 91 2.84 -1.60 -7.00
N LEU A 92 2.25 -2.28 -6.01
CA LEU A 92 2.93 -2.62 -4.75
C LEU A 92 4.28 -3.35 -4.91
N PRO A 93 4.47 -4.29 -5.86
CA PRO A 93 5.76 -4.98 -6.00
C PRO A 93 6.96 -4.07 -6.33
N ASN A 94 6.72 -2.81 -6.71
CA ASN A 94 7.76 -1.83 -7.04
C ASN A 94 8.11 -0.91 -5.85
N LEU A 95 7.47 -1.10 -4.69
CA LEU A 95 7.59 -0.22 -3.54
C LEU A 95 8.01 -1.03 -2.31
N GLU A 96 8.94 -0.49 -1.52
CA GLU A 96 9.25 -1.03 -0.19
C GLU A 96 8.26 -0.48 0.83
N PRO A 97 7.73 -1.30 1.76
CA PRO A 97 8.26 -2.61 2.18
C PRO A 97 7.64 -3.82 1.43
N PHE A 98 6.70 -3.58 0.51
CA PHE A 98 5.93 -4.64 -0.13
C PHE A 98 6.80 -5.53 -1.02
N ALA A 99 7.77 -4.97 -1.74
CA ALA A 99 8.70 -5.73 -2.57
C ALA A 99 9.48 -6.76 -1.73
N THR A 100 10.01 -6.36 -0.57
CA THR A 100 10.68 -7.26 0.36
C THR A 100 9.73 -8.31 0.94
N ALA A 101 8.52 -7.93 1.36
CA ALA A 101 7.52 -8.88 1.86
C ALA A 101 7.15 -9.95 0.81
N ILE A 102 6.93 -9.54 -0.45
CA ILE A 102 6.62 -10.47 -1.56
C ILE A 102 7.80 -11.40 -1.83
N ARG A 103 9.03 -10.91 -1.78
CA ARG A 103 10.22 -11.75 -1.93
C ARG A 103 10.35 -12.77 -0.79
N LEU A 104 10.22 -12.35 0.46
CA LEU A 104 10.26 -13.24 1.63
C LEU A 104 9.21 -14.34 1.53
N SER A 105 8.01 -14.04 1.01
CA SER A 105 6.97 -15.05 0.78
C SER A 105 7.41 -16.19 -0.15
N LYS A 106 8.32 -15.91 -1.10
CA LYS A 106 8.86 -16.92 -2.03
C LYS A 106 10.00 -17.72 -1.43
N GLU A 107 10.73 -17.14 -0.49
CA GLU A 107 11.89 -17.75 0.17
C GLU A 107 11.47 -18.58 1.40
N LYS A 108 10.45 -18.13 2.13
CA LYS A 108 9.95 -18.75 3.36
C LYS A 108 8.54 -19.30 3.14
N ALA A 109 8.45 -20.53 2.62
CA ALA A 109 7.18 -21.18 2.31
C ALA A 109 6.25 -21.33 3.54
N GLU A 110 6.83 -21.52 4.73
CA GLU A 110 6.09 -21.62 6.00
C GLU A 110 5.54 -20.27 6.51
N GLY A 111 6.02 -19.16 5.95
CA GLY A 111 5.61 -17.80 6.31
C GLY A 111 6.74 -16.95 6.91
N PHE A 112 6.45 -15.66 7.09
CA PHE A 112 7.38 -14.67 7.64
C PHE A 112 6.62 -13.60 8.43
N THR A 113 7.30 -12.83 9.28
CA THR A 113 6.66 -11.78 10.11
C THR A 113 7.05 -10.36 9.66
N ALA A 114 6.47 -9.33 10.28
CA ALA A 114 6.87 -7.94 10.02
C ALA A 114 8.32 -7.66 10.46
N GLU A 115 8.80 -8.34 11.51
CA GLU A 115 10.18 -8.30 11.99
C GLU A 115 11.16 -8.82 10.95
N ASP A 116 10.80 -9.89 10.23
CA ASP A 116 11.61 -10.39 9.12
C ASP A 116 11.76 -9.33 8.02
N VAL A 117 10.68 -8.63 7.68
CA VAL A 117 10.68 -7.54 6.69
C VAL A 117 11.56 -6.38 7.16
N ALA A 118 11.37 -5.93 8.41
CA ALA A 118 12.15 -4.83 8.98
C ALA A 118 13.66 -5.17 9.04
N SER A 119 14.00 -6.40 9.44
CA SER A 119 15.39 -6.87 9.48
C SER A 119 16.03 -6.82 8.10
N GLU A 120 15.37 -7.36 7.07
CA GLU A 120 15.86 -7.31 5.69
C GLU A 120 16.02 -5.88 5.15
N LEU A 121 15.06 -4.99 5.44
CA LEU A 121 15.11 -3.60 4.99
C LEU A 121 16.23 -2.80 5.66
N SER A 122 16.48 -3.04 6.94
CA SER A 122 17.57 -2.39 7.68
C SER A 122 18.95 -2.67 7.09
N GLN A 123 19.17 -3.89 6.60
CA GLN A 123 20.42 -4.29 5.95
C GLN A 123 20.59 -3.65 4.57
N LYS A 124 19.47 -3.41 3.87
CA LYS A 124 19.47 -2.90 2.47
C LYS A 124 19.49 -1.39 2.36
N ILE A 125 18.74 -0.68 3.22
CA ILE A 125 18.38 0.72 2.98
C ILE A 125 19.11 1.67 3.94
N GLN A 126 19.87 1.18 4.93
CA GLN A 126 20.50 1.99 5.99
C GLN A 126 19.53 2.96 6.71
N HIS A 127 18.22 2.74 6.57
CA HIS A 127 17.16 3.51 7.20
C HIS A 127 16.52 2.65 8.29
N HIS A 128 16.57 3.14 9.52
CA HIS A 128 16.12 2.44 10.72
C HIS A 128 14.62 2.65 11.01
N SER A 129 13.92 3.51 10.27
CA SER A 129 12.54 3.92 10.57
C SER A 129 11.54 2.76 10.65
N TYR A 130 11.72 1.71 9.84
CA TYR A 130 10.87 0.52 9.91
C TYR A 130 11.15 -0.39 11.10
N ILE A 131 12.36 -0.36 11.66
CA ILE A 131 12.68 -1.10 12.90
C ILE A 131 12.05 -0.40 14.10
N GLU A 132 12.04 0.94 14.08
CA GLU A 132 11.56 1.75 15.19
C GLU A 132 10.04 1.66 15.39
N ASN A 133 9.29 1.29 14.35
CA ASN A 133 7.84 1.20 14.40
C ASN A 133 7.28 -0.07 13.74
N LEU A 134 7.60 -1.23 14.34
CA LEU A 134 7.20 -2.55 13.88
C LEU A 134 5.68 -2.77 13.83
N GLU A 135 4.92 -2.23 14.77
CA GLU A 135 3.46 -2.41 14.79
C GLU A 135 2.83 -1.66 13.61
N SER A 136 3.24 -0.41 13.34
CA SER A 136 2.79 0.30 12.14
C SER A 136 3.17 -0.41 10.85
N LEU A 137 4.38 -1.00 10.78
CA LEU A 137 4.78 -1.82 9.63
C LEU A 137 3.87 -3.03 9.47
N HIS A 138 3.57 -3.72 10.57
CA HIS A 138 2.67 -4.87 10.58
C HIS A 138 1.27 -4.47 10.10
N GLU A 139 0.69 -3.41 10.64
CA GLU A 139 -0.62 -2.88 10.23
C GLU A 139 -0.63 -2.49 8.74
N LEU A 140 0.42 -1.83 8.25
CA LEU A 140 0.58 -1.49 6.84
C LEU A 140 0.58 -2.75 5.95
N LEU A 141 1.38 -3.76 6.31
CA LEU A 141 1.46 -5.00 5.53
C LEU A 141 0.13 -5.75 5.54
N VAL A 142 -0.55 -5.83 6.69
CA VAL A 142 -1.88 -6.46 6.80
C VAL A 142 -2.89 -5.76 5.91
N ASP A 143 -3.02 -4.43 6.03
CA ASP A 143 -4.02 -3.65 5.30
C ASP A 143 -3.86 -3.81 3.77
N TRP A 144 -2.64 -3.62 3.28
CA TRP A 144 -2.39 -3.60 1.84
C TRP A 144 -2.26 -5.00 1.21
N LEU A 145 -1.55 -5.94 1.84
CA LEU A 145 -1.28 -7.25 1.22
C LEU A 145 -2.49 -8.17 1.22
N LEU A 146 -3.36 -8.07 2.23
CA LEU A 146 -4.60 -8.85 2.26
C LEU A 146 -5.64 -8.27 1.31
N TYR A 147 -5.79 -6.93 1.28
CA TYR A 147 -6.69 -6.29 0.34
C TYR A 147 -6.34 -6.64 -1.10
N THR A 148 -5.07 -6.52 -1.47
CA THR A 148 -4.56 -6.85 -2.80
C THR A 148 -4.52 -8.35 -3.09
N GLU A 149 -4.72 -9.18 -2.07
CA GLU A 149 -4.59 -10.63 -2.13
C GLU A 149 -3.24 -11.06 -2.72
N LEU A 150 -2.19 -10.31 -2.43
CA LEU A 150 -0.82 -10.72 -2.73
C LEU A 150 -0.40 -11.84 -1.79
N LEU A 151 -0.76 -11.72 -0.51
CA LEU A 151 -0.50 -12.70 0.53
C LEU A 151 -1.75 -12.97 1.37
N SER A 152 -1.67 -13.99 2.21
CA SER A 152 -2.57 -14.21 3.34
C SER A 152 -1.83 -13.93 4.64
N TYR A 153 -2.57 -13.80 5.74
CA TYR A 153 -2.01 -13.60 7.07
C TYR A 153 -2.69 -14.51 8.07
N ASP A 154 -1.88 -15.10 8.95
CA ASP A 154 -2.25 -15.98 10.04
C ASP A 154 -2.20 -15.16 11.33
N GLY A 155 -3.37 -14.90 11.93
CA GLY A 155 -3.48 -14.06 13.12
C GLY A 155 -2.93 -14.71 14.39
N ASP A 156 -2.92 -16.05 14.45
CA ASP A 156 -2.44 -16.78 15.63
C ASP A 156 -0.91 -16.77 15.69
N THR A 157 -0.26 -16.98 14.54
CA THR A 157 1.21 -16.98 14.44
C THR A 157 1.81 -15.64 14.04
N ARG A 158 0.96 -14.65 13.74
CA ARG A 158 1.32 -13.35 13.14
C ARG A 158 2.17 -13.45 11.86
N GLN A 159 1.98 -14.49 11.06
CA GLN A 159 2.77 -14.74 9.86
C GLN A 159 2.02 -14.40 8.57
N PHE A 160 2.71 -13.74 7.65
CA PHE A 160 2.32 -13.63 6.25
C PHE A 160 2.73 -14.89 5.49
N LYS A 161 1.82 -15.41 4.65
CA LYS A 161 2.02 -16.64 3.88
C LYS A 161 1.62 -16.43 2.42
N PRO A 162 2.24 -17.12 1.46
CA PRO A 162 1.72 -17.19 0.10
C PRO A 162 0.28 -17.69 0.12
N LYS A 163 -0.58 -17.14 -0.75
CA LYS A 163 -1.89 -17.76 -0.96
C LYS A 163 -1.70 -19.14 -1.58
N SER A 164 -1.96 -20.19 -0.80
CA SER A 164 -2.05 -21.55 -1.33
C SER A 164 -3.08 -21.54 -2.46
N ARG A 165 -2.67 -21.89 -3.69
CA ARG A 165 -3.63 -22.21 -4.74
C ARG A 165 -4.42 -23.41 -4.20
N ARG A 166 -5.61 -23.19 -3.64
CA ARG A 166 -6.57 -24.28 -3.50
C ARG A 166 -6.76 -24.85 -4.90
N TYR A 167 -6.39 -26.12 -5.06
CA TYR A 167 -6.68 -26.95 -6.21
C TYR A 167 -8.14 -26.68 -6.65
N GLN A 168 -8.33 -26.08 -7.82
CA GLN A 168 -9.56 -26.26 -8.59
C GLN A 168 -9.40 -27.57 -9.37
N GLN A 169 -9.72 -28.66 -8.70
CA GLN A 169 -9.99 -30.00 -9.21
C GLN A 169 -11.04 -30.51 -8.19
N SER A 170 -12.27 -30.87 -8.50
CA SER A 170 -12.92 -31.33 -9.72
C SER A 170 -14.42 -31.18 -9.52
N SER A 171 -15.16 -30.81 -10.55
CA SER A 171 -16.48 -31.40 -10.83
C SER A 171 -16.71 -31.30 -12.33
N SER A 172 -15.90 -32.06 -13.05
CA SER A 172 -16.45 -32.81 -14.18
C SER A 172 -17.20 -33.98 -13.55
N LEU A 173 -18.51 -33.82 -13.38
CA LEU A 173 -19.41 -34.94 -13.17
C LEU A 173 -20.64 -34.68 -14.05
N GLU A 174 -20.72 -35.56 -15.05
CA GLU A 174 -21.88 -35.92 -15.91
C GLU A 174 -22.30 -34.96 -17.03
#